data_AF-A0A917YGJ4-F1
#
_entry.id   AF-A0A917YGJ4-F1
#
_cell.length_a   1.000
_cell.length_b   1.000
_cell.length_c   1.000
_cell.angle_alpha   90.00
_cell.angle_beta   90.00
_cell.angle_gamma   90.00
#
_symmetry.space_group_name_H-M   'P 1'
#
loop_
_entity.id
_entity.type
_entity.pdbx_description
1 polymer ?
#
loop_
_entity_poly.entity_id
_entity_poly.type
_entity_poly.pdbx_seq_one_letter_code
_entity_poly.pdbx_strand_id
1 'polypeptide(L)' 'MARSQMTAPTLRPLSVQPLPPVSRVFVALAQTVLTWELRRAGRHALRDLDAHLLDDIGLTAVDARIEADKPFWQD' A
#
# COMPACT_ATOMS: atom_id res chain seq x y z
N MET A 1 43.84 1.53 40.71
CA MET A 1 42.97 0.71 39.83
C MET A 1 41.62 1.41 39.70
N ALA A 2 41.49 2.38 38.79
CA ALA A 2 40.26 3.15 38.61
C ALA A 2 39.45 2.55 37.46
N ARG A 3 38.26 2.01 37.76
CA ARG A 3 37.31 1.49 36.77
C ARG A 3 36.65 2.68 36.06
N SER A 4 37.01 2.92 34.80
CA SER A 4 36.28 3.83 33.91
C SER A 4 34.88 3.27 33.65
N GLN A 5 33.86 3.93 34.17
CA GLN A 5 32.46 3.61 33.87
C GLN A 5 32.15 4.14 32.46
N MET A 6 31.96 3.21 31.52
CA MET A 6 31.55 3.51 30.15
C MET A 6 30.03 3.74 30.18
N THR A 7 29.61 4.99 30.31
CA THR A 7 28.19 5.38 30.27
C THR A 7 27.64 5.08 28.88
N ALA A 8 26.81 4.05 28.79
CA ALA A 8 26.13 3.68 27.55
C ALA A 8 25.25 4.87 27.08
N PRO A 9 25.29 5.23 25.78
CA PRO A 9 24.45 6.30 25.25
C PRO A 9 22.99 5.90 25.40
N THR A 10 22.24 6.65 26.22
CA THR A 10 20.81 6.46 26.36
C THR A 10 20.13 6.84 25.05
N LEU A 11 19.61 5.85 24.32
CA LEU A 11 18.83 6.09 23.12
C LEU A 11 17.52 6.78 23.51
N ARG A 12 17.38 8.05 23.12
CA ARG A 12 16.15 8.83 23.35
C ARG A 12 15.15 8.48 22.24
N PRO A 13 13.94 8.01 22.55
CA PRO A 13 12.94 7.73 21.53
C PRO A 13 12.57 9.03 20.82
N LEU A 14 12.47 8.98 19.50
CA LEU A 14 11.96 10.08 18.70
C LEU A 14 10.49 10.29 19.07
N SER A 15 10.17 11.51 19.53
CA SER A 15 8.79 11.92 19.78
C SER A 15 8.06 12.03 18.46
N VAL A 16 7.15 11.11 18.19
CA VAL A 16 6.22 11.21 17.05
C VAL A 16 5.03 12.04 17.52
N GLN A 17 4.96 13.30 17.09
CA GLN A 17 3.79 14.12 17.38
C GLN A 17 2.59 13.64 16.58
N PRO A 18 1.40 13.51 17.19
CA PRO A 18 0.20 13.12 16.48
C PRO A 18 -0.22 14.21 15.49
N LEU A 19 -0.69 13.79 14.31
CA LEU A 19 -1.22 14.68 13.30
C LEU A 19 -2.46 15.43 13.83
N PRO A 20 -2.62 16.74 13.53
CA PRO A 20 -3.85 17.46 13.80
C PRO A 20 -5.08 16.74 13.21
N PRO A 21 -6.25 16.81 13.85
CA PRO A 21 -7.42 16.01 13.48
C PRO A 21 -7.87 16.25 12.03
N VAL A 22 -7.78 17.49 11.53
CA VAL A 22 -8.12 17.83 10.15
C VAL A 22 -7.14 17.20 9.16
N SER A 23 -5.84 17.25 9.46
CA SER A 23 -4.79 16.61 8.64
C SER A 23 -5.02 15.10 8.54
N ARG A 24 -5.50 14.44 9.62
CA ARG A 24 -5.83 13.01 9.60
C ARG A 24 -6.96 12.69 8.62
N VAL A 25 -7.97 13.55 8.51
CA VAL A 25 -9.06 13.37 7.54
C VAL A 25 -8.54 13.46 6.11
N PHE A 26 -7.70 14.46 5.82
CA PHE A 26 -7.09 14.59 4.50
C PHE A 26 -6.18 13.41 4.15
N VAL A 27 -5.39 12.93 5.11
CA VAL A 27 -4.56 11.73 4.91
C VAL A 27 -5.44 10.51 4.63
N ALA A 28 -6.53 10.32 5.37
CA ALA A 28 -7.43 9.18 5.14
C ALA A 28 -8.07 9.24 3.75
N LEU A 29 -8.54 10.42 3.31
CA LEU A 29 -9.09 10.62 1.97
C LEU A 29 -8.03 10.36 0.89
N ALA A 30 -6.80 10.86 1.08
CA ALA A 30 -5.70 10.61 0.16
C ALA A 30 -5.38 9.11 0.08
N GLN A 31 -5.34 8.40 1.21
CA GLN A 31 -5.15 6.95 1.23
C GLN A 31 -6.25 6.21 0.47
N THR A 32 -7.52 6.60 0.66
CA THR A 32 -8.65 6.02 -0.08
C THR A 32 -8.50 6.22 -1.58
N VAL A 33 -8.17 7.44 -2.03
CA VAL A 33 -7.95 7.74 -3.45
C VAL A 33 -6.76 6.95 -4.01
N LEU A 34 -5.66 6.87 -3.26
CA LEU A 34 -4.48 6.08 -3.67
C LEU A 34 -4.81 4.59 -3.79
N THR A 35 -5.63 4.04 -2.88
CA THR A 35 -6.10 2.66 -2.97
C THR A 35 -6.92 2.43 -4.24
N TRP A 36 -7.82 3.36 -4.58
CA TRP A 36 -8.61 3.26 -5.82
C TRP A 36 -7.73 3.33 -7.06
N GLU A 37 -6.74 4.23 -7.08
CA GLU A 37 -5.81 4.33 -8.21
C GLU A 37 -4.95 3.07 -8.37
N LEU A 38 -4.46 2.51 -7.27
CA LEU A 38 -3.71 1.25 -7.29
C LEU A 38 -4.56 0.09 -7.82
N ARG A 39 -5.81 -0.01 -7.39
CA ARG A 39 -6.76 -1.03 -7.90
C ARG A 39 -7.02 -0.84 -9.39
N ARG A 40 -7.28 0.38 -9.82
CA ARG A 40 -7.51 0.73 -11.22
C ARG A 40 -6.29 0.35 -12.08
N ALA A 41 -5.08 0.71 -11.65
CA ALA A 41 -3.86 0.36 -12.35
C ALA A 41 -3.65 -1.16 -12.44
N GLY A 42 -3.88 -1.89 -11.34
CA GLY A 42 -3.77 -3.36 -11.32
C GLY A 42 -4.78 -4.04 -12.24
N ARG A 43 -6.02 -3.57 -12.27
CA ARG A 43 -7.09 -4.07 -13.16
C ARG A 43 -6.79 -3.84 -14.64
N HIS A 44 -6.27 -2.66 -14.99
CA HIS A 44 -5.82 -2.40 -16.35
C HIS A 44 -4.63 -3.29 -16.74
N ALA A 45 -3.67 -3.49 -15.83
CA ALA A 45 -2.55 -4.38 -16.08
C ALA A 45 -3.00 -5.85 -16.27
N LEU A 46 -3.99 -6.31 -15.49
CA LEU A 46 -4.56 -7.65 -15.62
C LEU A 46 -5.23 -7.86 -16.99
N ARG A 47 -5.91 -6.83 -17.50
CA ARG A 47 -6.55 -6.85 -18.83
C ARG A 47 -5.53 -6.94 -19.97
N ASP A 48 -4.39 -6.27 -19.80
CA ASP A 48 -3.37 -6.15 -20.84
C ASP A 48 -2.30 -7.28 -20.74
N LEU A 49 -2.47 -8.22 -19.80
CA LEU A 49 -1.57 -9.35 -19.57
C LEU A 49 -1.76 -10.45 -20.62
N ASP A 50 -0.66 -11.04 -21.10
CA ASP A 50 -0.70 -12.14 -22.06
C ASP A 50 -1.33 -13.41 -21.45
N ALA A 51 -1.97 -14.23 -22.29
CA ALA A 51 -2.68 -15.43 -21.86
C ALA A 51 -1.83 -16.40 -21.02
N HIS A 52 -0.58 -16.65 -21.41
CA HIS A 52 0.31 -17.54 -20.66
C HIS A 52 0.66 -17.04 -19.25
N LEU A 53 0.68 -15.72 -19.02
CA LEU A 53 0.93 -15.14 -17.71
C LEU A 53 -0.32 -15.18 -16.84
N LEU A 54 -1.51 -15.04 -17.46
CA LEU A 54 -2.78 -15.27 -16.78
C LEU A 54 -2.89 -16.73 -16.33
N ASP A 55 -2.50 -17.68 -17.18
CA ASP A 55 -2.46 -19.11 -16.86
C ASP A 55 -1.48 -19.41 -15.71
N ASP A 56 -0.31 -18.76 -15.67
CA ASP A 56 0.69 -18.93 -14.59
C ASP A 56 0.15 -18.50 -13.21
N ILE A 57 -0.69 -17.46 -13.17
CA ILE A 57 -1.38 -17.01 -11.94
C ILE A 57 -2.76 -17.67 -11.74
N GLY A 58 -3.13 -18.62 -12.59
CA GLY A 58 -4.37 -19.39 -12.49
C GLY A 58 -5.65 -18.62 -12.82
N LEU A 59 -5.57 -17.59 -13.67
CA LEU A 59 -6.71 -16.81 -14.13
C LEU A 59 -7.00 -17.08 -15.61
N THR A 60 -8.27 -17.08 -15.98
CA THR A 60 -8.65 -17.08 -17.41
C THR A 60 -8.72 -15.66 -17.95
N ALA A 61 -8.63 -15.51 -19.29
CA ALA A 61 -8.87 -14.22 -19.95
C ALA A 61 -10.26 -13.62 -19.63
N VAL A 62 -11.25 -14.47 -19.37
CA VAL A 62 -12.60 -14.04 -18.98
C VAL A 62 -12.59 -13.49 -17.55
N ASP A 63 -11.96 -14.19 -16.61
CA ASP A 63 -11.83 -13.72 -15.22
C ASP A 63 -11.07 -12.40 -15.14
N ALA A 64 -9.98 -12.30 -15.92
CA ALA A 64 -9.18 -11.08 -16.01
C ALA A 64 -10.00 -9.88 -16.50
N ARG A 65 -10.91 -10.11 -17.45
CA ARG A 65 -11.79 -9.06 -17.98
C ARG A 65 -12.90 -8.70 -17.01
N ILE A 66 -13.50 -9.67 -16.34
CA ILE A 66 -14.50 -9.43 -15.28
C ILE A 66 -13.88 -8.57 -14.16
N GLU A 67 -12.66 -8.92 -13.72
CA GLU A 67 -11.94 -8.14 -12.73
C GLU A 67 -11.58 -6.74 -13.25
N ALA A 68 -11.16 -6.62 -14.52
CA ALA A 68 -10.82 -5.34 -15.12
C ALA A 68 -12.02 -4.39 -15.25
N ASP A 69 -13.21 -4.92 -15.46
CA ASP A 69 -14.45 -4.16 -15.62
C ASP A 69 -15.08 -3.74 -14.28
N LYS A 70 -14.52 -4.19 -13.14
CA LYS A 70 -15.02 -3.79 -11.81
C LYS A 70 -14.85 -2.28 -11.56
N PRO A 71 -15.88 -1.61 -11.02
CA PRO A 71 -15.77 -0.22 -10.60
C PRO A 71 -14.64 0.00 -9.58
N PHE A 72 -13.92 1.13 -9.67
CA PHE A 72 -12.73 1.39 -8.84
C PHE A 72 -13.00 1.37 -7.32
N TRP A 73 -14.25 1.63 -6.91
CA TRP A 73 -14.68 1.65 -5.51
C TRP A 73 -15.08 0.28 -4.97
N GLN A 74 -15.23 -0.72 -5.83
CA GLN A 74 -15.67 -2.07 -5.46
C GLN A 74 -14.45 -2.98 -5.26
N ASP A 75 -14.52 -3.85 -4.25
CA ASP A 75 -13.62 -5.00 -4.04
C ASP A 75 -14.20 -6.25 -4.72
#